data_AF-A0A9R0QJC1-F1
#
_entry.id   AF-A0A9R0QJC1-F1
#
_cell.length_a   1.000
_cell.length_b   1.000
_cell.length_c   1.000
_cell.angle_alpha   90.00
_cell.angle_beta   90.00
_cell.angle_gamma   90.00
#
_symmetry.space_group_name_H-M   'P 1'
#
loop_
_entity.id
_entity.type
_entity.pdbx_description
1 polymer ?
#
loop_
_entity_poly.entity_id
_entity_poly.type
_entity_poly.pdbx_seq_one_letter_code
_entity_poly.pdbx_strand_id
1 'polypeptide(L)' 'MWMCRNRATFECKNLRTPFDVVFSACGYMNYWAGLMVGANREAMEHYAKMLKTNTAAMMRICAAPVGSAMD' A
#
# COMPACT_ATOMS: atom_id res chain seq x y z
N MET A 1 -2.89 24.04 0.10
CA MET A 1 -2.97 23.09 -1.03
C MET A 1 -2.76 21.63 -0.59
N TRP A 2 -1.72 21.32 0.19
CA TRP A 2 -1.45 19.97 0.76
C TRP A 2 -2.64 19.37 1.52
N MET A 3 -3.16 20.06 2.55
CA MET A 3 -4.25 19.54 3.39
C MET A 3 -5.52 19.23 2.59
N CYS A 4 -5.90 20.05 1.60
CA CYS A 4 -7.10 19.82 0.79
C CYS A 4 -6.98 18.57 -0.10
N ARG A 5 -5.82 18.37 -0.74
CA ARG A 5 -5.57 17.16 -1.54
C ARG A 5 -5.46 15.92 -0.66
N ASN A 6 -4.85 16.04 0.52
CA ASN A 6 -4.78 14.93 1.45
C ASN A 6 -6.18 14.53 1.95
N ARG A 7 -7.01 15.53 2.26
CA ARG A 7 -8.41 15.33 2.62
C ARG A 7 -9.24 14.66 1.52
N ALA A 8 -9.17 15.17 0.29
CA ALA A 8 -9.96 14.64 -0.81
C ALA A 8 -9.55 13.23 -1.25
N THR A 9 -8.25 12.93 -1.25
CA THR A 9 -7.73 11.67 -1.78
C THR A 9 -7.59 10.60 -0.68
N PHE A 10 -7.45 11.01 0.57
CA PHE A 10 -6.94 10.13 1.61
C PHE A 10 -7.63 10.21 2.98
N GLU A 11 -8.37 11.28 3.31
CA GLU A 11 -9.22 11.27 4.50
C GLU A 11 -10.47 10.41 4.25
N CYS A 12 -11.07 9.90 5.33
CA CYS A 12 -12.29 9.07 5.30
C CYS A 12 -12.18 7.70 4.59
N LYS A 13 -10.97 7.19 4.33
CA LYS A 13 -10.81 5.80 3.88
C LYS A 13 -11.25 4.84 4.99
N ASN A 14 -12.18 3.94 4.67
CA ASN A 14 -12.64 2.91 5.58
C ASN A 14 -11.61 1.76 5.60
N LEU A 15 -10.58 1.89 6.43
CA LEU A 15 -9.48 0.92 6.56
C LEU A 15 -9.92 -0.21 7.49
N ARG A 16 -10.48 -1.28 6.93
CA ARG A 16 -11.09 -2.38 7.71
C ARG A 16 -10.09 -3.48 8.04
N THR A 17 -9.05 -3.61 7.23
CA THR A 17 -8.02 -4.63 7.38
C THR A 17 -6.63 -4.01 7.49
N PRO A 18 -5.66 -4.68 8.13
CA PRO A 18 -4.27 -4.25 8.09
C PRO A 18 -3.73 -4.10 6.66
N PHE A 19 -4.23 -4.90 5.72
CA PHE A 19 -3.88 -4.81 4.30
C PHE A 19 -4.36 -3.49 3.68
N ASP A 20 -5.56 -3.00 4.02
CA ASP A 20 -6.08 -1.72 3.53
C ASP A 20 -5.19 -0.55 3.94
N VAL A 21 -4.64 -0.60 5.16
CA VAL A 21 -3.69 0.40 5.66
C VAL A 21 -2.44 0.42 4.79
N VAL A 22 -1.87 -0.75 4.52
CA VAL A 22 -0.61 -0.86 3.75
C VAL A 22 -0.82 -0.54 2.27
N PHE A 23 -1.92 -0.98 1.65
CA PHE A 23 -2.25 -0.57 0.28
C PHE A 23 -2.54 0.92 0.19
N SER A 24 -3.15 1.52 1.22
CA SER A 24 -3.30 2.98 1.30
C SER A 24 -1.95 3.67 1.37
N ALA A 25 -1.03 3.22 2.23
CA ALA A 25 0.36 3.70 2.32
C ALA A 25 1.07 3.67 0.94
N CYS A 26 0.90 2.58 0.19
CA CYS A 26 1.43 2.47 -1.18
C CYS A 26 0.86 3.54 -2.12
N GLY A 27 -0.42 3.88 -1.99
CA GLY A 27 -1.04 4.98 -2.71
C GLY A 27 -0.41 6.35 -2.38
N TYR A 28 -0.16 6.63 -1.10
CA TYR A 28 0.52 7.87 -0.69
C TYR A 28 1.93 7.95 -1.26
N MET A 29 2.71 6.87 -1.16
CA MET A 29 4.08 6.84 -1.66
C MET A 29 4.14 7.12 -3.17
N ASN A 30 3.24 6.51 -3.96
CA ASN A 30 3.17 6.79 -5.40
C ASN A 30 2.73 8.24 -5.71
N TYR A 31 1.76 8.77 -4.96
CA TYR A 31 1.36 10.17 -5.12
C TYR A 31 2.54 11.12 -4.85
N TRP A 32 3.29 10.87 -3.78
CA TRP A 32 4.47 11.67 -3.44
C TRP A 32 5.60 11.51 -4.44
N ALA A 33 5.81 10.31 -4.98
CA ALA A 33 6.79 10.09 -6.04
C ALA A 33 6.50 10.94 -7.28
N GLY A 34 5.22 11.09 -7.66
CA GLY A 34 4.81 11.98 -8.75
C GLY A 34 5.11 13.47 -8.53
N LEU A 35 5.39 13.88 -7.28
CA LEU A 35 5.81 15.24 -6.93
C LEU A 35 7.34 15.38 -6.81
N MET A 36 8.08 14.27 -6.87
CA MET A 36 9.53 14.22 -6.75
C MET A 36 10.20 14.11 -8.13
N VAL A 37 11.51 14.30 -8.16
CA VAL A 37 12.35 14.19 -9.37
C VAL A 37 13.60 13.36 -9.09
N GLY A 38 14.12 12.74 -10.16
CA GLY A 38 15.35 11.94 -10.13
C GLY A 38 15.28 10.76 -9.17
N ALA A 39 16.40 10.48 -8.50
CA ALA A 39 16.58 9.32 -7.63
C ALA A 39 15.53 9.21 -6.51
N ASN A 40 15.03 10.32 -5.98
CA ASN A 40 14.02 10.30 -4.92
C ASN A 40 12.67 9.76 -5.41
N ARG A 41 12.28 10.10 -6.65
CA ARG A 41 11.08 9.54 -7.28
C ARG A 41 11.23 8.04 -7.47
N GLU A 42 12.35 7.63 -8.08
CA GLU A 42 12.62 6.22 -8.40
C GLU A 42 12.67 5.36 -7.13
N ALA A 43 13.33 5.85 -6.08
CA ALA A 43 13.37 5.17 -4.79
C ALA A 43 11.97 5.01 -4.19
N MET A 44 11.17 6.09 -4.19
CA MET A 44 9.81 6.06 -3.62
C MET A 44 8.89 5.09 -4.38
N GLU A 45 8.91 5.09 -5.72
CA GLU A 45 8.16 4.15 -6.54
C GLU A 45 8.60 2.70 -6.30
N HIS A 46 9.91 2.49 -6.18
CA HIS A 46 10.46 1.17 -5.90
C HIS A 46 9.98 0.63 -4.54
N TYR A 47 10.08 1.43 -3.47
CA TYR A 47 9.61 1.03 -2.14
C TYR A 47 8.10 0.80 -2.12
N ALA A 48 7.32 1.64 -2.79
CA ALA A 48 5.88 1.43 -2.91
C ALA A 48 5.53 0.11 -3.61
N LYS A 49 6.25 -0.23 -4.68
CA LYS A 49 6.08 -1.50 -5.40
C LYS A 49 6.45 -2.70 -4.53
N MET A 50 7.56 -2.62 -3.81
CA MET A 50 8.00 -3.69 -2.91
C MET A 50 6.99 -3.93 -1.80
N LEU A 51 6.56 -2.87 -1.12
CA LEU A 51 5.61 -2.97 -0.03
C LEU A 51 4.29 -3.58 -0.52
N LYS A 52 3.75 -3.09 -1.64
CA LYS A 52 2.54 -3.63 -2.26
C LYS A 52 2.67 -5.13 -2.58
N THR A 53 3.82 -5.55 -3.10
CA THR A 53 4.07 -6.94 -3.51
C THR A 53 4.12 -7.87 -2.29
N ASN A 54 4.85 -7.48 -1.25
CA ASN A 54 4.99 -8.26 -0.02
C ASN A 54 3.64 -8.37 0.72
N THR A 55 2.90 -7.27 0.79
CA THR A 55 1.55 -7.26 1.39
C THR A 55 0.58 -8.14 0.62
N ALA A 56 0.59 -8.09 -0.72
CA ALA A 56 -0.24 -8.97 -1.54
C ALA A 56 0.11 -10.46 -1.35
N ALA A 57 1.40 -10.79 -1.23
CA ALA A 57 1.84 -12.14 -0.90
C ALA A 57 1.32 -12.59 0.47
N MET A 58 1.46 -11.75 1.49
CA MET A 58 0.98 -12.05 2.84
C MET A 58 -0.54 -12.18 2.90
N MET A 59 -1.27 -11.34 2.16
CA MET A 59 -2.73 -11.43 2.06
C MET A 59 -3.17 -12.78 1.48
N ARG A 60 -2.45 -13.30 0.46
CA ARG A 60 -2.72 -14.64 -0.09
C ARG A 60 -2.44 -15.74 0.92
N ILE A 61 -1.36 -15.64 1.69
CA ILE A 61 -1.04 -16.60 2.74
C ILE A 61 -2.13 -16.61 3.82
N CYS A 62 -2.60 -15.43 4.24
CA CYS A 62 -3.66 -15.30 5.24
C CYS A 62 -5.05 -15.71 4.72
N ALA A 63 -5.30 -15.61 3.41
CA ALA A 63 -6.55 -16.02 2.78
C ALA A 63 -6.55 -17.50 2.34
N ALA A 64 -5.42 -18.19 2.41
CA ALA A 64 -5.34 -19.61 2.11
C ALA A 64 -6.14 -20.41 3.15
N PRO A 65 -6.95 -21.40 2.74
CA PRO A 65 -7.61 -22.28 3.69
C PRO A 65 -6.57 -23.00 4.55
N VAL A 66 -6.81 -23.13 5.86
CA VAL A 66 -6.07 -24.08 6.70
C VAL A 66 -6.45 -25.47 6.21
N GLY A 67 -5.62 -26.07 5.36
CA GLY A 67 -5.98 -27.28 4.62
C GLY A 67 -4.77 -28.14 4.23
N SER A 68 -3.98 -28.54 5.23
CA SER A 68 -3.22 -29.79 5.20
C SER A 68 -2.84 -30.21 6.64
N ALA A 69 -3.85 -30.32 7.50
CA ALA A 69 -3.72 -31.03 8.77
C ALA A 69 -4.96 -31.90 8.92
N MET A 70 -5.05 -32.94 8.09
CA MET A 70 -5.86 -34.16 8.25
C MET A 70 -5.64 -35.02 7.00
N ASP A 71 -4.60 -35.84 7.05
CA ASP A 71 -4.66 -37.32 6.98
C ASP A 71 -3.27 -37.91 7.24
#